data_AF-A0AAJ4ZFF5-F1
#
_entry.id   AF-A0AAJ4ZFF5-F1
#
_cell.length_a   1.000
_cell.length_b   1.000
_cell.length_c   1.000
_cell.angle_alpha   90.00
_cell.angle_beta   90.00
_cell.angle_gamma   90.00
#
_symmetry.space_group_name_H-M   'P 1'
#
loop_
_entity.id
_entity.type
_entity.pdbx_description
1 polymer ?
#
loop_
_entity_poly.entity_id
_entity_poly.type
_entity_poly.pdbx_seq_one_letter_code
_entity_poly.pdbx_strand_id
1 'polypeptide(L)'
;MTLERKSPMPGPSANAPDVRDGDAILREARALVTRRVAEPSRRAFLSRTLSLGGVALLSGCSLDDNASVESALDRISRWNDRVQAALFRQDVLAPTFPASRITRPFPFNAFYTMDEAPVVDESDYRLELSGLIADRAPWTLDALRRFAAPRMADQITRHVCVEGWSAIGRWGGVTFADFLRRIGADTTARYVGFQCADDYYTSIDMPTALHPQTLLALTYDGQTLPRAYGFPMKLRIPTKLGYKNPKHIRAIFVTNTYPGGYWEDQGYNWFGGS
;
A
#
# COMPACT_ATOMS: atom_id res chain seq x y z
N MET A 1 53.92 10.14 -64.23
CA MET A 1 53.28 11.23 -64.99
C MET A 1 51.80 10.93 -65.11
N THR A 2 51.03 11.29 -64.08
CA THR A 2 49.59 11.47 -64.13
C THR A 2 49.21 12.31 -62.92
N LEU A 3 48.69 13.50 -63.18
CA LEU A 3 48.22 14.48 -62.22
C LEU A 3 46.75 14.17 -61.91
N GLU A 4 46.41 13.95 -60.64
CA GLU A 4 45.03 14.15 -60.17
C GLU A 4 45.01 15.37 -59.24
N ARG A 5 44.23 16.38 -59.66
CA ARG A 5 44.01 17.63 -58.94
C ARG A 5 43.11 17.37 -57.74
N LYS A 6 43.59 17.72 -56.54
CA LYS A 6 42.79 17.81 -55.32
C LYS A 6 42.10 19.18 -55.31
N SER A 7 40.77 19.21 -55.29
CA SER A 7 39.95 20.43 -55.19
C SER A 7 40.19 21.16 -53.85
N PRO A 8 40.16 22.50 -53.80
CA PRO A 8 40.32 23.25 -52.57
C PRO A 8 39.06 23.20 -51.70
N MET A 9 39.26 23.08 -50.38
CA MET A 9 38.23 23.19 -49.35
C MET A 9 37.66 24.61 -49.31
N PRO A 10 36.33 24.81 -49.22
CA PRO A 10 35.76 26.13 -49.01
C PRO A 10 35.99 26.61 -47.57
N GLY A 11 36.32 27.89 -47.42
CA GLY A 11 36.47 28.57 -46.13
C GLY A 11 35.15 28.64 -45.34
N PRO A 12 35.22 29.00 -44.04
CA PRO A 12 34.06 28.95 -43.16
C PRO A 12 32.99 29.96 -43.58
N SER A 13 31.82 29.44 -43.94
CA SER A 13 30.59 30.22 -44.13
C SER A 13 30.10 30.71 -42.77
N ALA A 14 30.00 32.03 -42.63
CA ALA A 14 29.31 32.68 -41.54
C ALA A 14 27.79 32.46 -41.70
N ASN A 15 27.25 31.47 -41.01
CA ASN A 15 25.81 31.32 -40.79
C ASN A 15 25.58 31.13 -39.30
N ALA A 16 25.33 32.24 -38.61
CA ALA A 16 24.80 32.23 -37.25
C ALA A 16 23.40 31.60 -37.25
N PRO A 17 23.03 30.80 -36.24
CA PRO A 17 21.70 30.24 -36.14
C PRO A 17 20.67 31.35 -35.93
N ASP A 18 19.61 31.29 -36.74
CA ASP A 18 18.39 32.11 -36.67
C ASP A 18 17.79 32.05 -35.26
N VAL A 19 17.97 33.14 -34.52
CA VAL A 19 17.32 33.36 -33.22
C VAL A 19 15.85 33.56 -33.51
N ARG A 20 15.08 32.46 -33.47
CA ARG A 20 13.62 32.50 -33.53
C ARG A 20 13.13 33.52 -32.52
N ASP A 21 12.51 34.59 -33.03
CA ASP A 21 11.91 35.67 -32.28
C ASP A 21 11.07 35.10 -31.12
N GLY A 22 11.54 35.31 -29.88
CA GLY A 22 10.91 34.77 -28.68
C GLY A 22 9.45 35.21 -28.55
N ASP A 23 9.11 36.36 -29.13
CA ASP A 23 7.75 36.87 -29.18
C ASP A 23 6.86 36.06 -30.13
N ALA A 24 7.41 35.53 -31.22
CA ALA A 24 6.67 34.63 -32.11
C ALA A 24 6.36 33.29 -31.43
N ILE A 25 7.32 32.75 -30.69
CA ILE A 25 7.14 31.52 -29.89
C ILE A 25 6.11 31.75 -28.78
N LEU A 26 6.15 32.91 -28.11
CA LEU A 26 5.17 33.27 -27.07
C LEU A 26 3.76 33.45 -27.65
N ARG A 27 3.62 34.03 -28.84
CA ARG A 27 2.31 34.17 -29.52
C ARG A 27 1.73 32.82 -29.92
N GLU A 28 2.55 31.92 -30.47
CA GLU A 28 2.11 30.58 -30.87
C GLU A 28 1.76 29.71 -29.64
N ALA A 29 2.57 29.77 -28.59
CA ALA A 29 2.28 29.10 -27.31
C ALA A 29 0.98 29.61 -26.68
N ARG A 30 0.74 30.93 -26.70
CA ARG A 30 -0.53 31.53 -26.22
C ARG A 30 -1.72 31.06 -27.06
N ALA A 31 -1.60 31.02 -28.38
CA ALA A 31 -2.68 30.55 -29.26
C ALA A 31 -3.03 29.07 -29.02
N LEU A 32 -2.02 28.21 -28.83
CA LEU A 32 -2.21 26.79 -28.52
C LEU A 32 -2.83 26.57 -27.14
N VAL A 33 -2.43 27.37 -26.14
CA VAL A 33 -3.02 27.36 -24.80
C VAL A 33 -4.48 27.81 -24.85
N THR A 34 -4.79 28.92 -25.52
CA THR A 34 -6.16 29.43 -25.66
C THR A 34 -7.09 28.42 -26.37
N ARG A 35 -6.59 27.75 -27.41
CA ARG A 35 -7.34 26.70 -28.12
C ARG A 35 -7.60 25.47 -27.23
N ARG A 36 -6.63 25.05 -26.41
CA ARG A 36 -6.83 24.00 -25.39
C ARG A 36 -7.71 24.45 -24.22
N VAL A 37 -7.80 25.75 -23.97
CA VAL A 37 -8.70 26.33 -22.96
C VAL A 37 -10.17 26.22 -23.39
N ALA A 38 -10.44 26.31 -24.69
CA ALA A 38 -11.78 26.34 -25.27
C ALA A 38 -12.47 24.97 -25.47
N GLU A 39 -11.75 23.84 -25.38
CA GLU A 39 -12.34 22.50 -25.52
C GLU A 39 -12.53 21.81 -24.15
N PRO A 40 -13.78 21.66 -23.66
CA PRO A 40 -14.04 21.01 -22.38
C PRO A 40 -14.03 19.49 -22.55
N SER A 41 -12.85 18.88 -22.48
CA SER A 41 -12.73 17.44 -22.24
C SER A 41 -12.82 17.13 -20.74
N ARG A 42 -13.49 16.03 -20.36
CA ARG A 42 -13.62 15.57 -18.96
C ARG A 42 -12.26 15.46 -18.23
N ARG A 43 -11.20 15.14 -18.97
CA ARG A 43 -9.82 15.07 -18.48
C ARG A 43 -9.24 16.45 -18.12
N ALA A 44 -9.56 17.48 -18.92
CA ALA A 44 -9.15 18.85 -18.64
C ALA A 44 -9.90 19.45 -17.45
N PHE A 45 -11.18 19.10 -17.25
CA PHE A 45 -11.94 19.49 -16.06
C PHE A 45 -11.34 18.88 -14.79
N LEU A 46 -11.11 17.56 -14.76
CA LEU A 46 -10.46 16.89 -13.61
C LEU A 46 -9.05 17.44 -13.35
N SER A 47 -8.27 17.68 -14.40
CA SER A 47 -6.94 18.30 -14.28
C SER A 47 -7.03 19.70 -13.70
N ARG A 48 -7.97 20.55 -14.14
CA ARG A 48 -8.12 21.94 -13.65
C ARG A 48 -8.65 22.01 -12.23
N THR A 49 -9.57 21.12 -11.85
CA THR A 49 -10.07 21.04 -10.46
C THR A 49 -8.98 20.60 -9.50
N LEU A 50 -8.12 19.65 -9.90
CA LEU A 50 -6.94 19.24 -9.13
C LEU A 50 -5.86 20.33 -9.08
N SER A 51 -5.66 21.09 -10.16
CA SER A 51 -4.70 22.19 -10.19
C SER A 51 -5.12 23.38 -9.32
N LEU A 52 -6.40 23.79 -9.37
CA LEU A 52 -6.91 24.87 -8.52
C LEU A 52 -6.99 24.45 -7.05
N GLY A 53 -7.41 23.21 -6.76
CA GLY A 53 -7.40 22.66 -5.39
C GLY A 53 -5.98 22.50 -4.83
N GLY A 54 -5.04 21.98 -5.62
CA GLY A 54 -3.65 21.81 -5.23
C GLY A 54 -2.90 23.13 -5.02
N VAL A 55 -3.14 24.13 -5.89
CA VAL A 55 -2.54 25.47 -5.75
C VAL A 55 -3.16 26.25 -4.59
N ALA A 56 -4.47 26.11 -4.33
CA ALA A 56 -5.11 26.72 -3.15
C ALA A 56 -4.67 26.10 -1.81
N LEU A 57 -4.16 24.86 -1.82
CA LEU A 57 -3.58 24.22 -0.63
C LEU A 57 -2.12 24.64 -0.38
N LEU A 58 -1.41 25.07 -1.43
CA LEU A 58 -0.03 25.53 -1.37
C LEU A 58 0.13 27.05 -1.24
N SER A 59 -0.95 27.82 -1.41
CA SER A 59 -0.93 29.29 -1.38
C SER A 59 -0.59 29.90 -0.02
N GLY A 60 -0.39 29.08 1.03
CA GLY A 60 0.05 29.50 2.35
C GLY A 60 1.43 29.00 2.79
N CYS A 61 2.19 28.29 1.94
CA CYS A 61 3.49 27.74 2.32
C CYS A 61 4.63 28.64 1.81
N SER A 62 5.39 29.24 2.73
CA SER A 62 6.75 29.70 2.40
C SER A 62 7.62 28.46 2.20
N LEU A 63 8.16 28.25 1.01
CA LEU A 63 9.01 27.10 0.66
C LEU A 63 10.35 27.07 1.41
N ASP A 64 10.62 28.06 2.26
CA ASP A 64 11.85 28.22 3.05
C ASP A 64 11.76 27.58 4.45
N ASP A 65 10.59 27.09 4.89
CA ASP A 65 10.39 26.49 6.21
C ASP A 65 9.96 25.02 6.13
N ASN A 66 10.89 24.11 6.42
CA ASN A 66 10.70 22.65 6.39
C ASN A 66 9.50 22.21 7.25
N ALA A 67 9.25 22.84 8.39
CA ALA A 67 8.14 22.47 9.28
C ALA A 67 6.78 22.78 8.66
N SER A 68 6.68 23.88 7.92
CA SER A 68 5.45 24.27 7.22
C SER A 68 5.14 23.30 6.05
N VAL A 69 6.19 22.84 5.36
CA VAL A 69 6.10 21.86 4.27
C VAL A 69 5.68 20.49 4.80
N GLU A 70 6.33 20.00 5.87
CA GLU A 70 5.97 18.72 6.52
C GLU A 70 4.51 18.74 6.99
N SER A 71 4.08 19.81 7.65
CA SER A 71 2.68 19.97 8.07
C SER A 71 1.69 20.00 6.90
N ALA A 72 2.07 20.57 5.77
CA ALA A 72 1.25 20.57 4.56
C ALA A 72 1.14 19.15 3.95
N LEU A 73 2.27 18.45 3.83
CA LEU A 73 2.33 17.08 3.32
C LEU A 73 1.52 16.12 4.20
N ASP A 74 1.61 16.25 5.51
CA ASP A 74 0.82 15.52 6.49
C ASP A 74 -0.69 15.71 6.29
N ARG A 75 -1.12 16.95 6.06
CA ARG A 75 -2.53 17.27 5.82
C ARG A 75 -3.02 16.64 4.51
N ILE A 76 -2.19 16.66 3.48
CA ILE A 76 -2.48 16.03 2.19
C ILE A 76 -2.55 14.51 2.35
N SER A 77 -1.60 13.89 3.08
CA SER A 77 -1.59 12.45 3.36
C SER A 77 -2.87 12.01 4.09
N ARG A 78 -3.25 12.70 5.18
CA ARG A 78 -4.51 12.45 5.90
C ARG A 78 -5.76 12.70 5.07
N TRP A 79 -5.70 13.61 4.10
CA TRP A 79 -6.79 13.80 3.14
C TRP A 79 -6.87 12.64 2.15
N ASN A 80 -5.73 12.19 1.62
CA ASN A 80 -5.66 11.02 0.75
C ASN A 80 -6.19 9.77 1.45
N ASP A 81 -5.84 9.54 2.73
CA ASP A 81 -6.37 8.42 3.52
C ASP A 81 -7.90 8.46 3.63
N ARG A 82 -8.48 9.64 3.88
CA ARG A 82 -9.94 9.82 3.94
C ARG A 82 -10.61 9.55 2.60
N VAL A 83 -10.01 9.99 1.50
CA VAL A 83 -10.53 9.73 0.15
C VAL A 83 -10.46 8.25 -0.17
N GLN A 84 -9.33 7.58 0.10
CA GLN A 84 -9.20 6.15 -0.14
C GLN A 84 -10.19 5.34 0.72
N ALA A 85 -10.38 5.71 2.00
CA ALA A 85 -11.39 5.10 2.85
C ALA A 85 -12.81 5.28 2.33
N ALA A 86 -13.15 6.47 1.80
CA ALA A 86 -14.46 6.73 1.22
C ALA A 86 -14.71 5.98 -0.10
N LEU A 87 -13.65 5.72 -0.87
CA LEU A 87 -13.71 4.97 -2.12
C LEU A 87 -13.66 3.45 -1.92
N PHE A 88 -13.19 3.00 -0.76
CA PHE A 88 -13.06 1.58 -0.47
C PHE A 88 -14.42 0.89 -0.46
N ARG A 89 -14.48 -0.23 -1.18
CA ARG A 89 -15.69 -1.01 -1.41
C ARG A 89 -15.44 -2.40 -0.87
N GLN A 90 -16.05 -2.71 0.27
CA GLN A 90 -15.89 -4.01 0.93
C GLN A 90 -16.41 -5.20 0.10
N ASP A 91 -17.23 -4.93 -0.92
CA ASP A 91 -17.84 -5.88 -1.84
C ASP A 91 -17.01 -6.11 -3.12
N VAL A 92 -15.93 -5.36 -3.34
CA VAL A 92 -15.07 -5.49 -4.52
C VAL A 92 -13.84 -6.33 -4.18
N LEU A 93 -13.77 -7.52 -4.76
CA LEU A 93 -12.67 -8.45 -4.53
C LEU A 93 -11.43 -8.07 -5.33
N ALA A 94 -10.26 -8.21 -4.71
CA ALA A 94 -8.98 -8.21 -5.40
C ALA A 94 -8.88 -9.41 -6.37
N PRO A 95 -8.18 -9.25 -7.51
CA PRO A 95 -8.02 -10.32 -8.48
C PRO A 95 -7.40 -11.59 -7.88
N THR A 96 -7.94 -12.74 -8.28
CA THR A 96 -7.37 -14.06 -7.99
C THR A 96 -6.62 -14.60 -9.19
N PHE A 97 -5.64 -15.46 -8.94
CA PHE A 97 -4.69 -15.94 -9.95
C PHE A 97 -4.66 -17.48 -10.00
N PRO A 98 -4.36 -18.10 -11.14
CA PRO A 98 -4.15 -19.56 -11.19
C PRO A 98 -2.82 -19.94 -10.50
N ALA A 99 -2.73 -21.18 -10.01
CA ALA A 99 -1.55 -21.70 -9.29
C ALA A 99 -0.24 -21.64 -10.11
N SER A 100 -0.34 -21.70 -11.44
CA SER A 100 0.80 -21.55 -12.36
C SER A 100 1.46 -20.16 -12.29
N ARG A 101 0.78 -19.16 -11.75
CA ARG A 101 1.32 -17.80 -11.58
C ARG A 101 1.91 -17.52 -10.20
N ILE A 102 1.91 -18.48 -9.28
CA ILE A 102 2.52 -18.31 -7.96
C ILE A 102 4.03 -18.10 -8.11
N THR A 103 4.53 -17.04 -7.50
CA THR A 103 5.96 -16.71 -7.44
C THR A 103 6.66 -17.65 -6.46
N ARG A 104 7.70 -18.36 -6.91
CA ARG A 104 8.51 -19.28 -6.09
C ARG A 104 10.00 -19.01 -6.33
N PRO A 105 10.80 -18.69 -5.29
CA PRO A 105 10.36 -18.39 -3.92
C PRO A 105 9.55 -17.09 -3.85
N PHE A 106 8.69 -16.96 -2.84
CA PHE A 106 8.00 -15.70 -2.58
C PHE A 106 8.98 -14.69 -1.97
N PRO A 107 8.99 -13.42 -2.42
CA PRO A 107 9.94 -12.45 -1.88
C PRO A 107 9.73 -12.22 -0.38
N PHE A 108 10.83 -12.21 0.35
CA PHE A 108 10.85 -11.85 1.77
C PHE A 108 10.79 -10.33 1.92
N ASN A 109 10.04 -9.85 2.91
CA ASN A 109 9.85 -8.43 3.17
C ASN A 109 9.78 -8.16 4.68
N ALA A 110 10.68 -7.34 5.19
CA ALA A 110 10.76 -6.89 6.58
C ALA A 110 11.72 -5.71 6.70
N PHE A 111 11.74 -5.03 7.84
CA PHE A 111 12.78 -4.05 8.21
C PHE A 111 14.04 -4.71 8.80
N TYR A 112 14.12 -6.05 8.73
CA TYR A 112 15.19 -6.91 9.20
C TYR A 112 15.49 -7.98 8.14
N THR A 113 16.59 -8.71 8.30
CA THR A 113 16.99 -9.81 7.40
C THR A 113 16.23 -11.11 7.71
N MET A 114 16.16 -12.05 6.76
CA MET A 114 15.40 -13.29 6.96
C MET A 114 15.86 -14.10 8.19
N ASP A 115 17.15 -14.07 8.51
CA ASP A 115 17.73 -14.78 9.65
C ASP A 115 17.30 -14.21 11.00
N GLU A 116 16.92 -12.93 11.04
CA GLU A 116 16.43 -12.20 12.22
C GLU A 116 14.93 -12.38 12.45
N ALA A 117 14.19 -12.99 11.52
CA ALA A 117 12.74 -13.20 11.66
C ALA A 117 12.41 -13.89 13.00
N PRO A 118 11.37 -13.53 13.76
CA PRO A 118 11.11 -14.15 15.05
C PRO A 118 10.98 -15.68 14.98
N VAL A 119 11.60 -16.36 15.94
CA VAL A 119 11.31 -17.78 16.21
C VAL A 119 10.18 -17.83 17.22
N VAL A 120 9.06 -18.46 16.84
CA VAL A 120 7.90 -18.60 17.71
C VAL A 120 7.76 -20.07 18.09
N ASP A 121 7.80 -20.36 19.39
CA ASP A 121 7.45 -21.68 19.91
C ASP A 121 5.93 -21.87 19.84
N GLU A 122 5.50 -22.93 19.17
CA GLU A 122 4.09 -23.26 18.99
C GLU A 122 3.40 -23.66 20.29
N SER A 123 4.10 -24.36 21.20
CA SER A 123 3.53 -24.88 22.44
C SER A 123 3.20 -23.77 23.44
N ASP A 124 4.05 -22.75 23.48
CA ASP A 124 3.91 -21.57 24.34
C ASP A 124 3.14 -20.43 23.70
N TYR A 125 2.84 -20.51 22.39
CA TYR A 125 2.15 -19.44 21.69
C TYR A 125 0.75 -19.19 22.27
N ARG A 126 0.50 -17.93 22.64
CA ARG A 126 -0.82 -17.41 23.01
C ARG A 126 -1.08 -16.14 22.21
N LEU A 127 -2.21 -16.10 21.51
CA LEU A 127 -2.73 -14.89 20.87
C LEU A 127 -3.55 -14.12 21.91
N GLU A 128 -3.11 -12.92 22.23
CA GLU A 128 -3.77 -12.04 23.17
C GLU A 128 -4.87 -11.22 22.49
N LEU A 129 -6.00 -11.04 23.19
CA LEU A 129 -7.18 -10.32 22.69
C LEU A 129 -7.59 -9.24 23.69
N SER A 130 -7.79 -8.01 23.22
CA SER A 130 -8.18 -6.90 24.11
C SER A 130 -9.06 -5.83 23.44
N GLY A 131 -9.42 -4.79 24.20
CA GLY A 131 -10.31 -3.73 23.73
C GLY A 131 -11.78 -4.17 23.63
N LEU A 132 -12.45 -3.73 22.57
CA LEU A 132 -13.89 -3.95 22.30
C LEU A 132 -14.16 -5.37 21.76
N ILE A 133 -13.75 -6.38 22.54
CA ILE A 133 -13.90 -7.81 22.26
C ILE A 133 -14.58 -8.47 23.46
N ALA A 134 -15.63 -9.27 23.24
CA ALA A 134 -16.36 -9.93 24.33
C ALA A 134 -15.58 -11.09 24.95
N ASP A 135 -15.09 -12.03 24.12
CA ASP A 135 -14.29 -13.18 24.53
C ASP A 135 -12.80 -12.85 24.37
N ARG A 136 -12.19 -12.44 25.49
CA ARG A 136 -10.77 -12.05 25.55
C ARG A 136 -9.85 -13.19 26.02
N ALA A 137 -10.36 -14.42 26.10
CA ALA A 137 -9.53 -15.56 26.47
C ALA A 137 -8.39 -15.70 25.44
N PRO A 138 -7.12 -15.87 25.89
CA PRO A 138 -6.01 -16.02 24.96
C PRO A 138 -6.14 -17.33 24.16
N TRP A 139 -5.86 -17.27 22.87
CA TRP A 139 -5.97 -18.44 21.99
C TRP A 139 -4.63 -19.15 21.86
N THR A 140 -4.61 -20.46 22.10
CA THR A 140 -3.48 -21.31 21.68
C THR A 140 -3.47 -21.44 20.16
N LEU A 141 -2.31 -21.74 19.57
CA LEU A 141 -2.23 -21.95 18.11
C LEU A 141 -3.10 -23.14 17.67
N ASP A 142 -3.13 -24.19 18.47
CA ASP A 142 -3.96 -25.38 18.25
C ASP A 142 -5.47 -25.06 18.29
N ALA A 143 -5.93 -24.24 19.24
CA ALA A 143 -7.33 -23.77 19.28
C ALA A 143 -7.69 -22.98 18.01
N LEU A 144 -6.78 -22.11 17.55
CA LEU A 144 -6.98 -21.33 16.32
C LEU A 144 -7.04 -22.24 15.09
N ARG A 145 -6.13 -23.22 14.97
CA ARG A 145 -6.14 -24.19 13.86
C ARG A 145 -7.41 -25.02 13.84
N ARG A 146 -7.89 -25.51 15.00
CA ARG A 146 -9.18 -26.23 15.08
C ARG A 146 -10.37 -25.37 14.65
N PHE A 147 -10.38 -24.10 15.02
CA PHE A 147 -11.43 -23.17 14.58
C PHE A 147 -11.38 -22.92 13.07
N ALA A 148 -10.17 -22.76 12.52
CA ALA A 148 -9.94 -22.46 11.11
C ALA A 148 -10.14 -23.66 10.19
N ALA A 149 -9.83 -24.89 10.62
CA ALA A 149 -9.88 -26.10 9.80
C ALA A 149 -11.19 -26.29 8.99
N PRO A 150 -12.39 -26.20 9.59
CA PRO A 150 -13.65 -26.34 8.82
C PRO A 150 -14.01 -25.10 7.99
N ARG A 151 -13.24 -24.02 8.06
CA ARG A 151 -13.50 -22.70 7.44
C ARG A 151 -12.32 -22.22 6.60
N MET A 152 -11.43 -23.15 6.22
CA MET A 152 -10.19 -22.81 5.55
C MET A 152 -10.50 -22.21 4.17
N ALA A 153 -10.32 -20.91 4.05
CA ALA A 153 -10.28 -20.22 2.77
C ALA A 153 -8.87 -20.38 2.18
N ASP A 154 -8.82 -20.53 0.86
CA ASP A 154 -7.57 -20.60 0.09
C ASP A 154 -7.66 -19.58 -1.03
N GLN A 155 -6.69 -18.65 -1.07
CA GLN A 155 -6.68 -17.60 -2.07
C GLN A 155 -5.29 -17.41 -2.68
N ILE A 156 -5.26 -17.31 -4.01
CA ILE A 156 -4.07 -16.98 -4.76
C ILE A 156 -4.20 -15.53 -5.20
N THR A 157 -3.53 -14.62 -4.47
CA THR A 157 -3.67 -13.17 -4.64
C THR A 157 -2.32 -12.50 -4.79
N ARG A 158 -2.32 -11.30 -5.40
CA ARG A 158 -1.13 -10.48 -5.53
C ARG A 158 -0.87 -9.72 -4.24
N HIS A 159 0.36 -9.77 -3.78
CA HIS A 159 0.93 -8.89 -2.77
C HIS A 159 1.67 -7.77 -3.49
N VAL A 160 1.45 -6.52 -3.07
CA VAL A 160 2.12 -5.35 -3.62
C VAL A 160 2.93 -4.70 -2.52
N CYS A 161 4.25 -4.66 -2.68
CA CYS A 161 5.12 -4.00 -1.72
C CYS A 161 5.29 -2.53 -2.08
N VAL A 162 5.44 -1.71 -1.04
CA VAL A 162 5.75 -0.28 -1.19
C VAL A 162 7.13 -0.06 -1.82
N GLU A 163 8.02 -1.05 -1.74
CA GLU A 163 9.37 -1.04 -2.34
C GLU A 163 9.36 -1.21 -3.88
N GLY A 164 8.19 -1.20 -4.52
CA GLY A 164 8.08 -1.19 -5.99
C GLY A 164 8.01 -2.57 -6.66
N TRP A 165 7.84 -3.65 -5.90
CA TRP A 165 7.68 -5.00 -6.44
C TRP A 165 6.31 -5.60 -6.08
N SER A 166 5.90 -6.64 -6.81
CA SER A 166 4.71 -7.43 -6.48
C SER A 166 4.94 -8.91 -6.76
N ALA A 167 4.30 -9.77 -5.98
CA ALA A 167 4.39 -11.22 -6.11
C ALA A 167 3.03 -11.86 -5.89
N ILE A 168 2.79 -12.99 -6.55
CA ILE A 168 1.54 -13.75 -6.39
C ILE A 168 1.84 -14.91 -5.44
N GLY A 169 1.06 -15.00 -4.36
CA GLY A 169 1.18 -16.07 -3.37
C GLY A 169 -0.15 -16.76 -3.11
N ARG A 170 -0.08 -18.03 -2.71
CA ARG A 170 -1.23 -18.82 -2.24
C ARG A 170 -1.26 -18.81 -0.73
N TRP A 171 -2.31 -18.25 -0.16
CA TRP A 171 -2.47 -18.07 1.28
C TRP A 171 -3.71 -18.80 1.74
N GLY A 172 -3.58 -19.62 2.80
CA GLY A 172 -4.71 -20.31 3.41
C GLY A 172 -4.90 -19.92 4.86
N GLY A 173 -6.15 -19.86 5.30
CA GLY A 173 -6.50 -19.46 6.66
C GLY A 173 -8.00 -19.24 6.84
N VAL A 174 -8.39 -18.64 7.95
CA VAL A 174 -9.79 -18.26 8.20
C VAL A 174 -10.03 -16.82 7.78
N THR A 175 -11.23 -16.49 7.31
CA THR A 175 -11.58 -15.08 7.09
C THR A 175 -11.48 -14.32 8.40
N PHE A 176 -10.90 -13.12 8.36
CA PHE A 176 -10.74 -12.34 9.57
C PHE A 176 -12.08 -11.89 10.13
N ALA A 177 -13.07 -11.67 9.27
CA ALA A 177 -14.46 -11.44 9.65
C ALA A 177 -15.04 -12.58 10.52
N ASP A 178 -14.83 -13.84 10.15
CA ASP A 178 -15.31 -14.98 10.94
C ASP A 178 -14.60 -15.09 12.29
N PHE A 179 -13.29 -14.80 12.32
CA PHE A 179 -12.53 -14.75 13.57
C PHE A 179 -13.05 -13.64 14.50
N LEU A 180 -13.23 -12.42 13.98
CA LEU A 180 -13.78 -11.29 14.74
C LEU A 180 -15.17 -11.59 15.30
N ARG A 181 -16.07 -12.20 14.51
CA ARG A 181 -17.38 -12.64 14.99
C ARG A 181 -17.26 -13.71 16.08
N ARG A 182 -16.35 -14.67 15.91
CA ARG A 182 -16.15 -15.77 16.87
C ARG A 182 -15.71 -15.26 18.24
N ILE A 183 -14.84 -14.25 18.30
CA ILE A 183 -14.37 -13.68 19.56
C ILE A 183 -15.33 -12.59 20.11
N GLY A 184 -16.42 -12.30 19.40
CA GLY A 184 -17.37 -11.27 19.78
C GLY A 184 -16.77 -9.86 19.74
N ALA A 185 -15.97 -9.56 18.72
CA ALA A 185 -15.50 -8.21 18.45
C ALA A 185 -16.66 -7.28 18.10
N ASP A 186 -16.64 -6.05 18.59
CA ASP A 186 -17.55 -5.00 18.14
C ASP A 186 -17.20 -4.60 16.70
N THR A 187 -17.94 -5.15 15.74
CA THR A 187 -17.76 -4.86 14.31
C THR A 187 -18.29 -3.49 13.88
N THR A 188 -18.84 -2.71 14.81
CA THR A 188 -19.18 -1.30 14.58
C THR A 188 -18.05 -0.34 15.01
N ALA A 189 -17.03 -0.87 15.69
CA ALA A 189 -15.85 -0.10 16.06
C ALA A 189 -15.05 0.33 14.81
N ARG A 190 -14.21 1.34 14.97
CA ARG A 190 -13.48 1.95 13.85
C ARG A 190 -12.26 1.15 13.40
N TYR A 191 -11.52 0.58 14.35
CA TYR A 191 -10.18 0.05 14.08
C TYR A 191 -9.93 -1.31 14.71
N VAL A 192 -9.06 -2.07 14.06
CA VAL A 192 -8.42 -3.26 14.61
C VAL A 192 -6.91 -3.02 14.60
N GLY A 193 -6.26 -3.18 15.75
CA GLY A 193 -4.83 -3.04 15.93
C GLY A 193 -4.14 -4.38 16.18
N PHE A 194 -2.85 -4.42 15.85
CA PHE A 194 -2.01 -5.62 15.91
C PHE A 194 -0.67 -5.29 16.57
N GLN A 195 -0.19 -6.21 17.39
CA GLN A 195 1.20 -6.25 17.85
C GLN A 195 1.83 -7.58 17.45
N CYS A 196 3.09 -7.54 17.05
CA CYS A 196 3.81 -8.67 16.46
C CYS A 196 5.05 -9.03 17.28
N ALA A 197 5.56 -10.24 17.08
CA ALA A 197 6.72 -10.75 17.81
C ALA A 197 8.06 -10.08 17.45
N ASP A 198 8.11 -9.30 16.38
CA ASP A 198 9.24 -8.52 15.89
C ASP A 198 9.14 -7.03 16.28
N ASP A 199 8.34 -6.69 17.29
CA ASP A 199 8.02 -5.32 17.70
C ASP A 199 7.28 -4.49 16.62
N TYR A 200 6.89 -5.13 15.51
CA TYR A 200 6.05 -4.50 14.51
C TYR A 200 4.63 -4.32 15.05
N TYR A 201 4.05 -3.16 14.77
CA TYR A 201 2.66 -2.87 15.09
C TYR A 201 2.02 -2.12 13.92
N THR A 202 0.74 -2.36 13.71
CA THR A 202 -0.04 -1.63 12.70
C THR A 202 -1.53 -1.76 13.04
N SER A 203 -2.37 -1.10 12.26
CA SER A 203 -3.81 -1.13 12.40
C SER A 203 -4.52 -0.98 11.07
N ILE A 204 -5.78 -1.40 11.02
CA ILE A 204 -6.65 -1.25 9.85
C ILE A 204 -8.02 -0.76 10.28
N ASP A 205 -8.75 -0.17 9.34
CA ASP A 205 -10.17 0.12 9.51
C ASP A 205 -11.00 -1.17 9.56
N MET A 206 -12.11 -1.15 10.30
CA MET A 206 -13.01 -2.29 10.41
C MET A 206 -13.57 -2.77 9.06
N PRO A 207 -13.92 -1.92 8.08
CA PRO A 207 -14.28 -2.39 6.73
C PRO A 207 -13.18 -3.24 6.06
N THR A 208 -11.91 -2.83 6.13
CA THR A 208 -10.78 -3.66 5.68
C THR A 208 -10.70 -4.98 6.45
N ALA A 209 -10.90 -4.94 7.78
CA ALA A 209 -10.88 -6.13 8.62
C ALA A 209 -11.99 -7.14 8.26
N LEU A 210 -13.16 -6.63 7.89
CA LEU A 210 -14.35 -7.42 7.52
C LEU A 210 -14.36 -7.82 6.04
N HIS A 211 -13.43 -7.33 5.23
CA HIS A 211 -13.37 -7.62 3.81
C HIS A 211 -13.26 -9.15 3.55
N PRO A 212 -14.00 -9.73 2.59
CA PRO A 212 -14.07 -11.19 2.40
C PRO A 212 -12.73 -11.89 2.12
N GLN A 213 -11.75 -11.16 1.57
CA GLN A 213 -10.40 -11.67 1.29
C GLN A 213 -9.35 -11.33 2.36
N THR A 214 -9.73 -10.63 3.43
CA THR A 214 -8.85 -10.43 4.57
C THR A 214 -8.78 -11.73 5.36
N LEU A 215 -7.63 -12.38 5.34
CA LEU A 215 -7.43 -13.68 5.98
C LEU A 215 -6.48 -13.56 7.16
N LEU A 216 -6.81 -14.25 8.25
CA LEU A 216 -5.83 -14.67 9.22
C LEU A 216 -5.17 -15.94 8.68
N ALA A 217 -4.07 -15.76 7.95
CA ALA A 217 -3.36 -16.79 7.21
C ALA A 217 -2.53 -17.66 8.15
N LEU A 218 -2.71 -18.98 8.02
CA LEU A 218 -2.03 -20.04 8.78
C LEU A 218 -1.18 -20.94 7.87
N THR A 219 -1.40 -20.89 6.56
CA THR A 219 -0.69 -21.70 5.57
C THR A 219 -0.24 -20.86 4.38
N TYR A 220 0.84 -21.31 3.75
CA TYR A 220 1.34 -20.79 2.49
C TYR A 220 1.60 -21.96 1.54
N ASP A 221 1.06 -21.86 0.33
CA ASP A 221 1.15 -22.90 -0.72
C ASP A 221 0.79 -24.32 -0.22
N GLY A 222 -0.25 -24.41 0.62
CA GLY A 222 -0.77 -25.67 1.18
C GLY A 222 0.02 -26.25 2.36
N GLN A 223 1.11 -25.60 2.78
CA GLN A 223 1.93 -26.00 3.93
C GLN A 223 1.76 -25.03 5.09
N THR A 224 2.13 -25.45 6.30
CA THR A 224 2.25 -24.55 7.46
C THR A 224 3.01 -23.28 7.08
N LEU A 225 2.49 -22.12 7.49
CA LEU A 225 3.09 -20.82 7.17
C LEU A 225 4.58 -20.81 7.57
N PRO A 226 5.51 -20.59 6.64
CA PRO A 226 6.93 -20.53 6.98
C PRO A 226 7.26 -19.36 7.92
N ARG A 227 8.31 -19.50 8.74
CA ARG A 227 8.85 -18.43 9.60
C ARG A 227 9.04 -17.13 8.82
N ALA A 228 9.72 -17.18 7.68
CA ALA A 228 9.96 -16.01 6.82
C ALA A 228 8.68 -15.25 6.40
N TYR A 229 7.53 -15.92 6.36
CA TYR A 229 6.26 -15.35 5.93
C TYR A 229 5.29 -15.06 7.08
N GLY A 230 5.75 -15.20 8.33
CA GLY A 230 5.00 -14.76 9.50
C GLY A 230 4.46 -15.85 10.40
N PHE A 231 5.06 -17.05 10.44
CA PHE A 231 4.68 -18.07 11.43
C PHE A 231 4.57 -17.47 12.85
N PRO A 232 3.50 -17.77 13.62
CA PRO A 232 2.49 -18.79 13.36
C PRO A 232 1.29 -18.30 12.54
N MET A 233 1.13 -16.99 12.40
CA MET A 233 0.07 -16.40 11.59
C MET A 233 0.42 -15.00 11.09
N LYS A 234 -0.17 -14.68 9.95
CA LYS A 234 -0.08 -13.39 9.27
C LYS A 234 -1.47 -12.89 8.95
N LEU A 235 -1.69 -11.59 9.01
CA LEU A 235 -2.86 -11.01 8.36
C LEU A 235 -2.55 -10.77 6.87
N ARG A 236 -3.34 -11.38 6.00
CA ARG A 236 -3.22 -11.24 4.55
C ARG A 236 -4.38 -10.38 4.04
N ILE A 237 -4.04 -9.22 3.48
CA ILE A 237 -5.00 -8.22 3.00
C ILE A 237 -4.71 -7.89 1.53
N PRO A 238 -5.38 -8.52 0.55
CA PRO A 238 -5.11 -8.31 -0.87
C PRO A 238 -5.38 -6.90 -1.39
N THR A 239 -6.24 -6.15 -0.72
CA THR A 239 -6.59 -4.76 -1.06
C THR A 239 -5.59 -3.73 -0.50
N LYS A 240 -4.58 -4.17 0.24
CA LYS A 240 -3.61 -3.30 0.91
C LYS A 240 -2.17 -3.60 0.52
N LEU A 241 -1.33 -2.58 0.66
CA LEU A 241 0.12 -2.66 0.51
C LEU A 241 0.74 -3.54 1.60
N GLY A 242 1.94 -4.03 1.29
CA GLY A 242 2.59 -5.07 2.07
C GLY A 242 2.84 -4.74 3.54
N TYR A 243 3.13 -3.48 3.88
CA TYR A 243 3.33 -3.07 5.27
C TYR A 243 2.05 -3.17 6.12
N LYS A 244 0.86 -3.06 5.51
CA LYS A 244 -0.42 -3.27 6.21
C LYS A 244 -0.73 -4.75 6.50
N ASN A 245 0.13 -5.69 6.10
CA ASN A 245 -0.08 -7.14 6.25
C ASN A 245 0.84 -7.68 7.38
N PRO A 246 0.51 -7.44 8.68
CA PRO A 246 1.37 -7.83 9.80
C PRO A 246 1.64 -9.32 9.85
N LYS A 247 2.87 -9.68 10.24
CA LYS A 247 3.39 -11.04 10.36
C LYS A 247 3.64 -11.35 11.84
N HIS A 248 3.72 -12.61 12.22
CA HIS A 248 4.09 -13.00 13.60
C HIS A 248 3.17 -12.36 14.65
N ILE A 249 1.88 -12.23 14.35
CA ILE A 249 0.92 -11.54 15.22
C ILE A 249 0.92 -12.21 16.60
N ARG A 250 0.89 -11.41 17.66
CA ARG A 250 0.85 -11.82 19.07
C ARG A 250 -0.35 -11.28 19.81
N ALA A 251 -0.80 -10.07 19.46
CA ALA A 251 -1.99 -9.46 20.04
C ALA A 251 -2.87 -8.83 18.97
N ILE A 252 -4.19 -8.88 19.20
CA ILE A 252 -5.22 -8.21 18.41
C ILE A 252 -6.13 -7.44 19.35
N PHE A 253 -6.44 -6.19 19.02
CA PHE A 253 -7.37 -5.38 19.80
C PHE A 253 -8.30 -4.57 18.92
N VAL A 254 -9.51 -4.33 19.41
CA VAL A 254 -10.54 -3.54 18.71
C VAL A 254 -10.75 -2.23 19.46
N THR A 255 -10.76 -1.10 18.74
CA THR A 255 -10.81 0.24 19.35
C THR A 255 -11.49 1.28 18.46
N ASN A 256 -11.97 2.35 19.07
CA ASN A 256 -12.45 3.55 18.38
C ASN A 256 -11.42 4.68 18.33
N THR A 257 -10.30 4.53 19.04
CA THR A 257 -9.17 5.46 19.03
C THR A 257 -8.17 5.02 17.98
N TYR A 258 -7.72 5.97 17.15
CA TYR A 258 -6.69 5.71 16.14
C TYR A 258 -5.41 5.20 16.82
N PRO A 259 -4.97 3.95 16.55
CA PRO A 259 -3.86 3.36 17.28
C PRO A 259 -2.48 3.57 16.63
N GLY A 260 -2.41 4.21 15.44
CA GLY A 260 -1.17 4.37 14.70
C GLY A 260 -0.68 3.10 14.00
N GLY A 261 0.60 3.09 13.66
CA GLY A 261 1.29 1.95 13.07
C GLY A 261 2.76 2.27 12.78
N TYR A 262 3.62 1.25 12.79
CA TYR A 262 5.07 1.44 12.78
C TYR A 262 5.59 2.28 11.60
N TRP A 263 5.08 2.04 10.38
CA TRP A 263 5.47 2.83 9.21
C TRP A 263 4.65 4.11 9.09
N GLU A 264 3.40 4.07 9.54
CA GLU A 264 2.49 5.20 9.53
C GLU A 264 2.98 6.33 10.44
N ASP A 265 3.55 5.98 11.58
CA ASP A 265 4.19 6.89 12.53
C ASP A 265 5.51 7.46 11.96
N GLN A 266 6.00 6.90 10.86
CA GLN A 266 7.15 7.38 10.08
C GLN A 266 6.75 8.08 8.77
N GLY A 267 5.46 8.43 8.63
CA GLY A 267 4.95 9.24 7.52
C GLY A 267 4.37 8.43 6.35
N TYR A 268 4.25 7.11 6.46
CA TYR A 268 3.54 6.33 5.45
C TYR A 268 2.02 6.58 5.57
N ASN A 269 1.32 6.57 4.43
CA ASN A 269 -0.14 6.70 4.42
C ASN A 269 -0.77 5.62 5.29
N TRP A 270 -1.77 5.96 6.10
CA TRP A 270 -2.34 4.96 6.99
C TRP A 270 -3.26 3.98 6.25
N PHE A 271 -4.02 4.46 5.26
CA PHE A 271 -5.00 3.61 4.59
C PHE A 271 -4.36 2.57 3.67
N GLY A 272 -3.27 2.94 3.00
CA GLY A 272 -2.31 1.99 2.41
C GLY A 272 -2.88 1.01 1.37
N GLY A 273 -3.77 1.46 0.47
CA GLY A 273 -4.31 0.65 -0.63
C GLY A 273 -5.84 0.74 -0.76
N SER A 274 -6.39 0.27 -1.88
CA SER A 274 -7.83 0.31 -2.22
C SER A 274 -8.30 -1.00 -2.81
#